data_AF-A0A924JY89-F1
#
_entry.id   AF-A0A924JY89-F1
#
_cell.length_a   1.000
_cell.length_b   1.000
_cell.length_c   1.000
_cell.angle_alpha   90.00
_cell.angle_beta   90.00
_cell.angle_gamma   90.00
#
_symmetry.space_group_name_H-M   'P 1'
#
loop_
_entity.id
_entity.type
_entity.pdbx_description
1 polymer ?
#
loop_
_entity_poly.entity_id
_entity_poly.type
_entity_poly.pdbx_seq_one_letter_code
_entity_poly.pdbx_strand_id
1 'polypeptide(L)'
;MQDRAAPAPIVIDTNIVLDAFVFSDIAAVPLKTALAQGELDWLATQAMRDELQRVLDYPQIAKRRDFYAVSAEDVLKAFDAHARLVEPAAKAPVTCSDADDQKFIDLAVAHQAMLLSKDKAVISM
;
A
#
# COMPACT_ATOMS: atom_id res chain seq x y z
N MET A 1 7.19 0.03 -32.01
CA MET A 1 7.85 -0.01 -30.69
C MET A 1 7.07 0.98 -29.84
N GLN A 2 6.18 0.51 -28.96
CA GLN A 2 5.37 1.41 -28.14
C GLN A 2 6.27 2.00 -27.06
N ASP A 3 6.34 3.32 -27.03
CA ASP A 3 7.00 4.11 -26.01
C ASP A 3 6.21 3.93 -24.71
N ARG A 4 6.60 2.95 -23.88
CA ARG A 4 5.90 2.71 -22.61
C ARG A 4 6.34 3.81 -21.66
N ALA A 5 5.47 4.80 -21.45
CA ALA A 5 5.66 5.81 -20.43
C ALA A 5 6.06 5.14 -19.10
N ALA A 6 6.96 5.77 -18.34
CA ALA A 6 7.38 5.25 -17.06
C ALA A 6 6.15 4.97 -16.16
N PRO A 7 6.12 3.85 -15.43
CA PRO A 7 4.99 3.50 -14.57
C PRO A 7 4.71 4.63 -13.57
N ALA A 8 3.43 4.91 -13.35
CA ALA A 8 3.02 6.02 -12.50
C ALA A 8 3.35 5.71 -11.02
N PRO A 9 4.02 6.61 -10.29
CA PRO A 9 4.33 6.38 -8.88
C PRO A 9 3.06 6.41 -8.04
N ILE A 10 2.91 5.40 -7.19
CA ILE A 10 1.75 5.23 -6.31
C ILE A 10 2.20 4.89 -4.90
N VAL A 11 1.54 5.45 -3.90
CA VAL A 11 1.63 5.04 -2.50
C VAL A 11 0.30 4.41 -2.14
N ILE A 12 0.33 3.24 -1.50
CA ILE A 12 -0.86 2.48 -1.15
C ILE A 12 -0.93 2.36 0.36
N ASP A 13 -2.07 2.69 0.96
CA ASP A 13 -2.28 2.53 2.39
C ASP A 13 -2.34 1.04 2.81
N THR A 14 -2.10 0.76 4.09
CA THR A 14 -2.13 -0.62 4.61
C THR A 14 -3.49 -1.29 4.38
N ASN A 15 -4.56 -0.51 4.43
CA ASN A 15 -5.93 -0.97 4.31
C ASN A 15 -6.27 -1.51 2.91
N ILE A 16 -5.83 -0.85 1.85
CA ILE A 16 -5.99 -1.25 0.45
C ILE A 16 -5.07 -2.44 0.14
N VAL A 17 -3.87 -2.49 0.75
CA VAL A 17 -3.00 -3.67 0.68
C VAL A 17 -3.71 -4.91 1.22
N LEU A 18 -4.41 -4.80 2.36
CA LEU A 18 -5.18 -5.92 2.90
C LEU A 18 -6.37 -6.30 1.99
N ASP A 19 -7.05 -5.34 1.36
CA ASP A 19 -8.13 -5.63 0.40
C ASP A 19 -7.60 -6.42 -0.80
N ALA A 20 -6.44 -6.02 -1.33
CA ALA A 20 -5.80 -6.65 -2.47
C ALA A 20 -5.26 -8.06 -2.17
N PHE A 21 -4.59 -8.23 -1.04
CA PHE A 21 -3.80 -9.44 -0.76
C PHE A 21 -4.40 -10.36 0.29
N VAL A 22 -5.38 -9.93 1.09
CA VAL A 22 -6.03 -10.75 2.13
C VAL A 22 -7.50 -10.98 1.84
N PHE A 23 -8.29 -9.95 1.59
CA PHE A 23 -9.76 -10.06 1.61
C PHE A 23 -10.41 -10.52 0.31
N SER A 24 -9.61 -10.77 -0.73
CA SER A 24 -10.11 -11.11 -2.07
C SER A 24 -11.14 -10.09 -2.59
N ASP A 25 -10.92 -8.80 -2.30
CA ASP A 25 -11.83 -7.74 -2.72
C ASP A 25 -11.80 -7.58 -4.24
N ILE A 26 -12.98 -7.67 -4.87
CA ILE A 26 -13.15 -7.50 -6.31
C ILE A 26 -12.72 -6.09 -6.74
N ALA A 27 -12.96 -5.08 -5.90
CA ALA A 27 -12.56 -3.70 -6.18
C ALA A 27 -11.04 -3.54 -6.24
N ALA A 28 -10.27 -4.42 -5.59
CA ALA A 28 -8.81 -4.41 -5.61
C ALA A 28 -8.20 -5.25 -6.76
N VAL A 29 -9.00 -5.96 -7.55
CA VAL A 29 -8.50 -6.76 -8.69
C VAL A 29 -7.77 -5.93 -9.75
N PRO A 30 -8.27 -4.74 -10.16
CA PRO A 30 -7.54 -3.88 -11.10
C PRO A 30 -6.17 -3.46 -10.56
N LEU A 31 -6.08 -3.15 -9.26
CA LEU A 31 -4.81 -2.79 -8.62
C LEU A 31 -3.80 -3.94 -8.69
N LYS A 32 -4.21 -5.16 -8.33
CA LYS A 32 -3.33 -6.34 -8.41
C LYS A 32 -2.84 -6.60 -9.84
N THR A 33 -3.73 -6.44 -10.81
CA THR A 33 -3.40 -6.63 -12.24
C THR A 33 -2.34 -5.62 -12.68
N ALA A 34 -2.55 -4.34 -12.35
CA ALA A 34 -1.61 -3.27 -12.71
C ALA A 34 -0.23 -3.44 -12.03
N LEU A 35 -0.20 -3.87 -10.76
CA LEU A 35 1.05 -4.21 -10.07
C LEU A 35 1.77 -5.40 -10.72
N ALA A 36 1.03 -6.45 -11.08
CA ALA A 36 1.59 -7.64 -11.73
C ALA A 36 2.13 -7.35 -13.15
N GLN A 37 1.54 -6.38 -13.86
CA GLN A 37 1.98 -5.95 -15.19
C GLN A 37 3.11 -4.90 -15.14
N GLY A 38 3.46 -4.42 -13.94
CA GLY A 38 4.45 -3.36 -13.74
C GLY A 38 4.00 -2.02 -14.33
N GLU A 39 2.70 -1.75 -14.35
CA GLU A 39 2.12 -0.49 -14.82
C GLU A 39 2.15 0.61 -13.75
N LEU A 40 2.33 0.19 -12.48
CA LEU A 40 2.45 1.06 -11.32
C LEU A 40 3.84 0.92 -10.69
N ASP A 41 4.41 2.04 -10.24
CA ASP A 41 5.62 2.07 -9.42
C ASP A 41 5.18 2.27 -7.96
N TRP A 42 4.93 1.17 -7.27
CA TRP A 42 4.46 1.22 -5.89
C TRP A 42 5.60 1.60 -4.94
N LEU A 43 5.58 2.83 -4.45
CA LEU A 43 6.54 3.35 -3.49
C LEU A 43 6.09 3.02 -2.07
N ALA A 44 7.04 2.54 -1.26
CA ALA A 44 6.82 2.31 0.15
C ALA A 44 8.10 2.53 0.97
N THR A 45 7.97 2.69 2.28
CA THR A 45 9.10 2.74 3.21
C THR A 45 9.20 1.43 3.98
N GLN A 46 10.37 1.18 4.60
CA GLN A 46 10.54 0.04 5.51
C GLN A 46 9.52 0.09 6.66
N ALA A 47 9.22 1.28 7.19
CA ALA A 47 8.25 1.43 8.27
C ALA A 47 6.83 1.00 7.88
N MET A 48 6.41 1.22 6.63
CA MET A 48 5.12 0.76 6.10
C MET A 48 5.09 -0.77 5.98
N ARG A 49 6.19 -1.39 5.52
CA ARG A 49 6.32 -2.85 5.45
C ARG A 49 6.25 -3.48 6.85
N ASP A 50 6.97 -2.91 7.81
CA ASP A 50 6.99 -3.40 9.19
C ASP A 50 5.62 -3.25 9.86
N GLU A 51 4.89 -2.18 9.55
CA GLU A 51 3.50 -2.02 9.97
C GLU A 51 2.60 -3.10 9.39
N LEU A 52 2.67 -3.34 8.08
CA LEU A 52 1.90 -4.40 7.43
C LEU A 52 2.16 -5.75 8.12
N GLN A 53 3.43 -6.08 8.39
CA GLN A 53 3.79 -7.31 9.10
C GLN A 53 3.11 -7.40 10.48
N ARG A 54 3.12 -6.31 11.28
CA ARG A 54 2.43 -6.29 12.58
C ARG A 54 0.91 -6.43 12.43
N VAL A 55 0.32 -5.73 11.47
CA VAL A 55 -1.13 -5.71 11.22
C VAL A 55 -1.63 -7.09 10.80
N LEU A 56 -0.85 -7.82 10.01
CA LEU A 56 -1.19 -9.18 9.59
C LEU A 56 -1.39 -10.12 10.79
N ASP A 57 -0.69 -9.89 11.90
CA ASP A 57 -0.79 -10.69 13.12
C ASP A 57 -1.88 -10.24 14.09
N TYR A 58 -2.59 -9.14 13.79
CA TYR A 58 -3.72 -8.71 14.61
C TYR A 58 -4.85 -9.74 14.57
N PRO A 59 -5.50 -10.07 15.71
CA PRO A 59 -6.45 -11.19 15.79
C PRO A 59 -7.58 -11.14 14.76
N GLN A 60 -8.08 -9.94 14.44
CA GLN A 60 -9.12 -9.76 13.44
C GLN A 60 -8.62 -10.02 12.00
N ILE A 61 -7.36 -9.71 11.70
CA ILE A 61 -6.75 -9.94 10.40
C ILE A 61 -6.32 -11.39 10.26
N ALA A 62 -5.72 -11.98 11.31
CA ALA A 62 -5.36 -13.39 11.35
C ALA A 62 -6.58 -14.30 11.07
N LYS A 63 -7.74 -14.01 11.69
CA LYS A 63 -8.99 -14.74 11.40
C LYS A 63 -9.42 -14.64 9.93
N ARG A 64 -9.22 -13.49 9.30
CA ARG A 64 -9.55 -13.29 7.88
C ARG A 64 -8.57 -14.03 6.97
N ARG A 65 -7.27 -13.93 7.26
CA ARG A 65 -6.22 -14.72 6.59
C ARG A 65 -6.55 -16.21 6.60
N ASP A 66 -6.91 -16.75 7.76
CA ASP A 66 -7.29 -18.16 7.91
C ASP A 66 -8.54 -18.50 7.09
N PHE A 67 -9.56 -17.63 7.12
CA PHE A 67 -10.78 -17.81 6.34
C PHE A 67 -10.53 -17.82 4.82
N TYR A 68 -9.65 -16.94 4.32
CA TYR A 68 -9.27 -16.87 2.91
C TYR A 68 -8.11 -17.80 2.53
N ALA A 69 -7.59 -18.58 3.47
CA ALA A 69 -6.42 -19.45 3.30
C ALA A 69 -5.17 -18.72 2.74
N VAL A 70 -4.91 -17.50 3.22
CA VAL A 70 -3.75 -16.69 2.84
C VAL A 70 -2.77 -16.58 4.01
N SER A 71 -1.50 -16.90 3.82
CA SER A 71 -0.50 -16.74 4.89
C SER A 71 0.03 -15.30 4.99
N ALA A 72 0.56 -14.92 6.17
CA ALA A 72 1.26 -13.65 6.33
C ALA A 72 2.43 -13.51 5.34
N GLU A 73 3.16 -14.61 5.16
CA GLU A 73 4.35 -14.66 4.32
C GLU A 73 4.00 -14.42 2.85
N ASP A 74 2.87 -14.94 2.36
CA ASP A 74 2.41 -14.70 0.99
C ASP A 74 2.11 -13.23 0.74
N VAL A 75 1.48 -12.56 1.71
CA VAL A 75 1.19 -11.12 1.63
C VAL A 75 2.48 -10.31 1.63
N LEU A 76 3.42 -10.63 2.51
CA LEU A 76 4.71 -9.93 2.58
C LEU A 76 5.56 -10.17 1.33
N LYS A 77 5.54 -11.39 0.76
CA LYS A 77 6.19 -11.69 -0.53
C LYS A 77 5.57 -10.89 -1.67
N ALA A 78 4.23 -10.75 -1.69
CA ALA A 78 3.56 -9.95 -2.69
C ALA A 78 3.92 -8.46 -2.56
N PHE A 79 3.99 -7.94 -1.32
CA PHE A 79 4.52 -6.60 -1.06
C PHE A 79 5.95 -6.46 -1.58
N ASP A 80 6.86 -7.36 -1.19
CA ASP A 80 8.29 -7.28 -1.54
C ASP A 80 8.54 -7.44 -3.05
N ALA A 81 7.66 -8.15 -3.77
CA ALA A 81 7.75 -8.34 -5.21
C ALA A 81 7.27 -7.13 -6.02
N HIS A 82 6.36 -6.32 -5.47
CA HIS A 82 5.69 -5.25 -6.21
C HIS A 82 6.05 -3.84 -5.72
N ALA A 83 6.39 -3.69 -4.43
CA ALA A 83 6.76 -2.42 -3.85
C ALA A 83 8.26 -2.16 -4.01
N ARG A 84 8.59 -0.92 -4.38
CA ARG A 84 9.94 -0.37 -4.35
C ARG A 84 10.15 0.38 -3.05
N LEU A 85 11.03 -0.15 -2.21
CA LEU A 85 11.40 0.51 -0.96
C LEU A 85 12.23 1.77 -1.25
N VAL A 86 11.83 2.88 -0.62
CA VAL A 86 12.51 4.17 -0.64
C VAL A 86 12.70 4.68 0.78
N GLU A 87 13.60 5.66 0.94
CA GLU A 87 13.82 6.31 2.23
C GLU A 87 12.56 7.03 2.73
N PRO A 88 12.34 7.12 4.05
CA PRO A 88 11.28 7.93 4.61
C PRO A 88 11.33 9.38 4.13
N ALA A 89 10.17 9.92 3.76
CA ALA A 89 10.04 11.30 3.34
C ALA A 89 10.00 12.26 4.55
N ALA A 90 10.41 13.50 4.32
CA ALA A 90 10.18 14.57 5.30
C ALA A 90 8.68 14.85 5.41
N LYS A 91 8.25 15.34 6.59
CA LYS A 91 6.84 15.65 6.84
C LYS A 91 6.30 16.67 5.84
N ALA A 92 5.18 16.34 5.20
CA ALA A 92 4.47 17.22 4.27
C ALA A 92 3.90 18.47 5.00
N PRO A 93 3.64 19.57 4.27
CA PRO A 93 3.04 20.78 4.84
C PRO A 93 1.57 20.58 5.27
N VAL A 94 0.96 19.47 4.87
CA VAL A 94 -0.39 19.05 5.29
C VAL A 94 -0.28 18.05 6.43
N THR A 95 -1.11 18.22 7.46
CA THR A 95 -1.14 17.31 8.62
C THR A 95 -2.42 16.49 8.59
N CYS A 96 -2.28 15.16 8.56
CA CYS A 96 -3.40 14.24 8.73
C CYS A 96 -3.89 14.28 10.17
N SER A 97 -5.20 14.11 10.37
CA SER A 97 -5.76 13.97 11.71
C SER A 97 -5.31 12.67 12.40
N ASP A 98 -4.94 11.65 11.62
CA ASP A 98 -4.30 10.44 12.12
C ASP A 98 -2.78 10.52 11.90
N ALA A 99 -2.02 10.44 12.99
CA ALA A 99 -0.57 10.53 12.95
C ALA A 99 0.07 9.29 12.30
N ASP A 100 -0.58 8.12 12.37
CA ASP A 100 -0.09 6.90 11.74
C ASP A 100 -0.21 7.00 10.23
N ASP A 101 -1.24 7.66 9.70
CA ASP A 101 -1.44 7.81 8.25
C ASP A 101 -0.55 8.88 7.61
N GLN A 102 0.04 9.78 8.42
CA GLN A 102 0.89 10.87 7.93
C GLN A 102 2.03 10.37 7.01
N LYS A 103 2.62 9.20 7.32
CA LYS A 103 3.76 8.65 6.56
C LYS A 103 3.42 8.37 5.09
N PHE A 104 2.17 8.00 4.79
CA PHE A 104 1.72 7.74 3.43
C PHE A 104 1.60 9.05 2.63
N ILE A 105 1.09 10.10 3.28
CA ILE A 105 0.96 11.44 2.69
C ILE A 105 2.33 12.06 2.46
N ASP A 106 3.23 11.95 3.44
CA ASP A 106 4.60 12.45 3.34
C ASP A 106 5.30 11.86 2.11
N LEU A 107 5.22 10.54 1.95
CA LEU A 107 5.81 9.83 0.82
C LEU A 107 5.16 10.24 -0.50
N ALA A 108 3.83 10.33 -0.55
CA ALA A 108 3.10 10.71 -1.74
C ALA A 108 3.46 12.13 -2.20
N VAL A 109 3.52 13.08 -1.27
CA VAL A 109 3.89 14.47 -1.56
C VAL A 109 5.35 14.56 -2.03
N ALA A 110 6.29 13.90 -1.34
CA ALA A 110 7.70 13.97 -1.68
C ALA A 110 8.03 13.39 -3.07
N HIS A 111 7.28 12.37 -3.50
CA HIS A 111 7.48 11.72 -4.80
C HIS A 111 6.47 12.14 -5.87
N GLN A 112 5.58 13.09 -5.58
CA GLN A 112 4.46 13.47 -6.44
C GLN A 112 3.65 12.25 -6.91
N ALA A 113 3.50 11.28 -6.00
CA ALA A 113 2.83 10.01 -6.25
C ALA A 113 1.33 10.12 -5.95
N MET A 114 0.54 9.31 -6.64
CA MET A 114 -0.87 9.15 -6.27
C MET A 114 -0.96 8.37 -4.95
N LEU A 115 -1.72 8.88 -3.99
CA LEU A 115 -2.03 8.14 -2.77
C LEU A 115 -3.36 7.40 -2.94
N LEU A 116 -3.33 6.07 -2.88
CA LEU A 116 -4.52 5.24 -2.86
C LEU A 116 -4.83 4.84 -1.42
N SER A 117 -5.94 5.38 -0.90
CA SER A 117 -6.41 5.10 0.45
C SER A 117 -7.92 4.92 0.49
N LYS A 118 -8.40 4.13 1.45
CA LYS A 118 -9.83 4.04 1.80
C LYS A 118 -10.14 4.73 3.12
N ASP A 119 -9.13 5.26 3.81
CA ASP A 119 -9.33 5.96 5.06
C ASP A 119 -9.93 7.34 4.78
N LYS A 120 -11.02 7.65 5.49
CA LYS A 120 -11.67 8.95 5.37
C LYS A 120 -10.77 10.08 5.86
N ALA A 121 -9.91 9.84 6.85
CA ALA A 121 -8.97 10.83 7.37
C ALA A 121 -7.95 11.27 6.31
N VAL A 122 -7.54 10.35 5.44
CA VAL A 122 -6.65 10.63 4.30
C VAL A 122 -7.39 11.31 3.15
N ILE A 123 -8.65 10.95 2.92
CA ILE A 123 -9.47 11.50 1.82
C ILE A 123 -10.05 12.88 2.17
N SER A 124 -10.24 13.22 3.44
CA SER A 124 -10.91 14.45 3.89
C SER A 124 -9.96 15.60 4.28
N MET A 125 -8.67 15.53 3.91
CA MET A 125 -7.68 16.53 4.27
C MET A 125 -7.94 17.91 3.67
#